data_AF-A0AAD8YA43-F1
#
_entry.id   AF-A0AAD8YA43-F1
#
_cell.length_a   1.000
_cell.length_b   1.000
_cell.length_c   1.000
_cell.angle_alpha   90.00
_cell.angle_beta   90.00
_cell.angle_gamma   90.00
#
_symmetry.space_group_name_H-M   'P 1'
#
loop_
_entity.id
_entity.type
_entity.pdbx_description
1 polymer ?
#
loop_
_entity_poly.entity_id
_entity_poly.type
_entity_poly.pdbx_seq_one_letter_code
_entity_poly.pdbx_strand_id
1 'polypeptide(L)'
;MDPPESIQVEAPPRSPSQLEQAPQRRRRGARTTELTLIATISYVILSLFKLESSVRNHSVQNIPREFDSPAAWQGQDKGDTTNIPRHRTHAHAYDLEHNLRALQELTIGKQNNDDDGNNSCPPPLKLYKNQIAVTPSHNHTTTTTKIPQILHLSERSRCLNRDLYDAILMWQKSFPSFSIFFHDDAAVDRLLYSKEAEYSDWRSEFPDIVKILPCVAPGAMKIDIWRVLVLWKYGGMYSDVDIVPNTDMLTERTIHPDSEWFSLSDAWKRPSQWFFATSAHHMSMKNALHIIAERVLGVGNVQKTKLVHITGPQALYWGWKDSLRSETEKMNQKEESESVSAAPPAADQVTGTIITFKDGSWGQWIEAKSNIEWHNASYWGEMVPFEETKCVSRKARSEKHFGRVHWVTAQSSGQTGLPQISCRKHLENLPQKVVEQGEQPKVAATSEGGAPSPSIEAATLSDKSIADLILKNSNNSTMCAYLASENLRKIEELRHNSTYCGFCRWTGGSRPVTCDARMDYMMSKYQVSPEEAFMHVMEKEVCKHSTYLNERPPPAHIMAAHMDALSNAPKPPNPP
;
A
#
# COMPACT_ATOMS: atom_id res chain seq x y z
N MET A 1 -43.98 -0.46 -42.61
CA MET A 1 -43.76 -0.80 -41.20
C MET A 1 -42.96 0.35 -40.63
N ASP A 2 -43.68 1.37 -40.17
CA ASP A 2 -43.10 2.58 -39.61
C ASP A 2 -42.90 2.41 -38.10
N PRO A 3 -41.87 3.03 -37.49
CA PRO A 3 -41.61 2.93 -36.07
C PRO A 3 -42.52 3.87 -35.26
N PRO A 4 -42.89 3.52 -34.02
CA PRO A 4 -43.79 4.33 -33.20
C PRO A 4 -43.07 5.52 -32.54
N GLU A 5 -43.86 6.58 -32.37
CA GLU A 5 -43.53 7.89 -31.82
C GLU A 5 -43.02 7.86 -30.36
N SER A 6 -42.09 8.77 -30.07
CA SER A 6 -41.53 9.05 -28.76
C SER A 6 -42.49 9.84 -27.86
N ILE A 7 -42.80 9.31 -26.68
CA ILE A 7 -43.54 10.00 -25.62
C ILE A 7 -42.57 10.95 -24.87
N GLN A 8 -42.88 12.25 -24.86
CA GLN A 8 -42.24 13.24 -23.99
C GLN A 8 -42.88 13.22 -22.61
N VAL A 9 -42.06 13.15 -21.55
CA VAL A 9 -42.49 13.28 -20.16
C VAL A 9 -42.14 14.69 -19.67
N GLU A 10 -43.16 15.49 -19.35
CA GLU A 10 -43.01 16.81 -18.72
C GLU A 10 -42.61 16.68 -17.24
N ALA A 11 -41.69 17.55 -16.79
CA ALA A 11 -41.29 17.69 -15.39
C ALA A 11 -42.22 18.65 -14.64
N PRO A 12 -42.49 18.42 -13.34
CA PRO A 12 -43.40 19.26 -12.56
C PRO A 12 -42.75 20.58 -12.08
N PRO A 13 -43.56 21.62 -11.80
CA PRO A 13 -43.07 22.96 -11.50
C PRO A 13 -42.52 23.09 -10.06
N ARG A 14 -41.44 23.86 -9.91
CA ARG A 14 -40.88 24.26 -8.61
C ARG A 14 -41.67 25.44 -8.01
N SER A 15 -42.02 25.33 -6.73
CA SER A 15 -42.64 26.39 -5.93
C SER A 15 -41.60 27.34 -5.31
N PRO A 16 -41.98 28.58 -4.94
CA PRO A 16 -41.05 29.62 -4.55
C PRO A 16 -40.84 29.76 -3.04
N SER A 17 -39.58 29.94 -2.67
CA SER A 17 -39.00 30.75 -1.58
C SER A 17 -39.88 31.14 -0.39
N GLN A 18 -39.50 30.66 0.80
CA GLN A 18 -39.74 31.37 2.06
C GLN A 18 -38.41 31.71 2.74
N LEU A 19 -38.23 33.03 2.93
CA LEU A 19 -37.23 33.69 3.75
C LEU A 19 -37.66 33.53 5.21
N GLU A 20 -36.79 33.02 6.10
CA GLU A 20 -37.03 33.08 7.54
C GLU A 20 -35.83 33.72 8.27
N GLN A 21 -36.17 34.67 9.13
CA GLN A 21 -35.30 35.63 9.79
C GLN A 21 -34.63 35.02 11.04
N ALA A 22 -33.33 35.28 11.24
CA ALA A 22 -32.62 34.94 12.46
C ALA A 22 -32.65 36.09 13.50
N PRO A 23 -32.75 35.81 14.81
CA PRO A 23 -32.93 36.85 15.83
C PRO A 23 -31.61 37.45 16.31
N GLN A 24 -31.59 38.78 16.42
CA GLN A 24 -30.53 39.58 17.04
C GLN A 24 -30.42 39.29 18.55
N ARG A 25 -29.23 38.85 19.00
CA ARG A 25 -28.86 38.82 20.42
C ARG A 25 -27.90 39.97 20.77
N ARG A 26 -28.31 40.74 21.79
CA ARG A 26 -27.62 41.87 22.43
C ARG A 26 -26.21 41.49 22.90
N ARG A 27 -25.20 42.28 22.50
CA ARG A 27 -23.85 42.28 23.09
C ARG A 27 -23.83 43.23 24.31
N ARG A 28 -23.44 42.71 25.48
CA ARG A 28 -22.84 43.49 26.58
C ARG A 28 -21.37 43.09 26.69
N GLY A 29 -20.53 44.09 26.93
CA GLY A 29 -19.08 44.02 26.81
C GLY A 29 -18.37 43.32 27.98
N ALA A 30 -17.22 42.75 27.64
CA ALA A 30 -16.04 42.52 28.49
C ALA A 30 -14.99 41.78 27.63
N ARG A 31 -14.22 42.50 26.79
CA ARG A 31 -13.09 41.91 26.03
C ARG A 31 -11.99 42.94 25.74
N THR A 32 -11.40 43.48 26.79
CA THR A 32 -10.14 44.24 26.67
C THR A 32 -8.95 43.52 27.31
N THR A 33 -9.16 42.49 28.14
CA THR A 33 -8.08 41.74 28.79
C THR A 33 -7.60 40.51 28.00
N GLU A 34 -8.46 39.87 27.17
CA GLU A 34 -8.04 38.71 26.35
C GLU A 34 -7.12 39.10 25.18
N LEU A 35 -7.31 40.28 24.58
CA LEU A 35 -6.50 40.73 23.44
C LEU A 35 -5.06 41.10 23.85
N THR A 36 -4.87 41.61 25.06
CA THR A 36 -3.54 41.92 25.58
C THR A 36 -2.74 40.64 25.84
N LEU A 37 -3.39 39.59 26.37
CA LEU A 37 -2.74 38.31 26.64
C LEU A 37 -2.24 37.64 25.35
N ILE A 38 -3.08 37.63 24.29
CA ILE A 38 -2.70 37.08 22.99
C ILE A 38 -1.53 37.85 22.38
N ALA A 39 -1.52 39.19 22.47
CA ALA A 39 -0.42 40.00 21.97
C ALA A 39 0.90 39.75 22.73
N THR A 40 0.87 39.58 24.06
CA THR A 40 2.06 39.20 24.83
C THR A 40 2.56 37.80 24.49
N ILE A 41 1.67 36.83 24.30
CA ILE A 41 2.08 35.46 23.93
C ILE A 41 2.73 35.47 22.53
N SER A 42 2.15 36.19 21.57
CA SER A 42 2.74 36.34 20.23
C SER A 42 4.11 37.03 20.27
N TYR A 43 4.28 38.05 21.13
CA TYR A 43 5.57 38.73 21.29
C TYR A 43 6.64 37.84 21.93
N VAL A 44 6.28 37.02 22.93
CA VAL A 44 7.18 36.05 23.56
C VAL A 44 7.59 34.96 22.57
N ILE A 45 6.64 34.44 21.78
CA ILE A 45 6.94 33.44 20.74
C ILE A 45 7.88 34.02 19.67
N LEU A 46 7.63 35.23 19.18
CA LEU A 46 8.51 35.90 18.22
C LEU A 46 9.91 36.18 18.80
N SER A 47 9.99 36.52 20.08
CA SER A 47 11.26 36.75 20.78
C SER A 47 12.05 35.45 20.98
N LEU A 48 11.37 34.33 21.25
CA LEU A 48 11.99 33.01 21.35
C LEU A 48 12.52 32.52 19.99
N PHE A 49 11.79 32.76 18.89
CA PHE A 49 12.29 32.48 17.53
C PHE A 49 13.51 33.33 17.17
N LYS A 50 13.57 34.58 17.64
CA LYS A 50 14.73 35.46 17.44
C LYS A 50 15.95 34.99 18.25
N LEU A 51 15.73 34.45 19.45
CA LEU A 51 16.80 33.86 20.27
C LEU A 51 17.34 32.55 19.66
N GLU A 52 16.49 31.65 19.14
CA GLU A 52 16.95 30.44 18.45
C GLU A 52 17.76 30.76 17.18
N SER A 53 17.39 31.83 16.47
CA SER A 53 18.13 32.31 15.30
C SER A 53 19.50 32.89 15.68
N SER A 54 19.61 33.52 16.85
CA SER A 54 20.86 34.07 17.35
C SER A 54 21.79 33.01 17.95
N VAL A 55 21.25 31.95 18.56
CA VAL A 55 22.03 30.84 19.11
C VAL A 55 22.58 29.92 18.01
N ARG A 56 21.90 29.78 16.87
CA ARG A 56 22.43 29.03 15.71
C ARG A 56 23.64 29.67 15.03
N ASN A 57 23.87 30.97 15.21
CA ASN A 57 24.98 31.68 14.56
C ASN A 57 26.26 31.79 15.40
N HIS A 58 26.28 31.30 16.65
CA HIS A 58 27.44 31.44 17.55
C HIS A 58 27.95 30.14 18.20
N SER A 59 27.64 28.98 17.63
CA SER A 59 28.24 27.71 18.08
C SER A 59 28.60 26.78 16.93
N VAL A 60 29.51 27.25 16.07
CA VAL A 60 30.36 26.37 15.24
C VAL A 60 31.80 26.86 15.37
N GLN A 61 32.42 26.52 16.49
CA GLN A 61 33.88 26.49 16.60
C GLN A 61 34.31 25.09 17.06
N ASN A 62 35.11 24.47 16.20
CA ASN A 62 36.11 23.44 16.48
C ASN A 62 35.65 22.12 17.12
N ILE A 63 35.13 21.23 16.26
CA ILE A 63 35.36 19.78 16.38
C ILE A 63 36.39 19.41 15.29
N PRO A 64 37.51 18.73 15.61
CA PRO A 64 38.46 18.31 14.60
C PRO A 64 37.79 17.28 13.67
N ARG A 65 37.61 17.64 12.39
CA ARG A 65 37.33 16.67 11.32
C ARG A 65 38.67 16.08 10.89
N GLU A 66 39.11 15.07 11.61
CA GLU A 66 40.10 14.11 11.11
C GLU A 66 39.29 12.98 10.46
N PHE A 67 38.90 13.21 9.21
CA PHE A 67 38.54 12.16 8.26
C PHE A 67 39.15 12.58 6.94
N ASP A 68 40.28 11.96 6.62
CA ASP A 68 40.86 12.02 5.30
C ASP A 68 39.78 11.74 4.26
N SER A 69 39.68 12.69 3.33
CA SER A 69 38.80 12.59 2.17
C SER A 69 39.24 11.39 1.33
N PRO A 70 38.34 10.46 0.94
CA PRO A 70 38.67 9.58 -0.15
C PRO A 70 38.75 10.43 -1.42
N ALA A 71 39.86 10.25 -2.13
CA ALA A 71 40.26 10.96 -3.33
C ALA A 71 39.09 11.31 -4.25
N ALA A 72 39.04 12.59 -4.62
CA ALA A 72 38.30 13.06 -5.77
C ALA A 72 38.66 12.17 -6.98
N TRP A 73 37.66 11.48 -7.52
CA TRP A 73 37.72 10.93 -8.87
C TRP A 73 37.73 12.10 -9.87
N GLN A 74 38.91 12.70 -10.06
CA GLN A 74 39.22 13.51 -11.23
C GLN A 74 39.84 12.58 -12.27
N GLY A 75 38.99 11.86 -13.00
CA GLY A 75 39.36 11.26 -14.28
C GLY A 75 39.59 12.39 -15.28
N GLN A 76 40.84 12.65 -15.58
CA GLN A 76 41.29 13.65 -16.53
C GLN A 76 41.18 13.07 -17.96
N ASP A 77 39.97 12.99 -18.51
CA ASP A 77 39.76 12.79 -19.94
C ASP A 77 39.81 14.15 -20.66
N LYS A 78 41.01 14.52 -21.11
CA LYS A 78 41.19 15.53 -22.15
C LYS A 78 41.23 14.80 -23.50
N GLY A 79 40.07 14.62 -24.12
CA GLY A 79 39.95 14.03 -25.45
C GLY A 79 38.62 14.35 -26.11
N ASP A 80 38.62 15.39 -26.94
CA ASP A 80 37.68 15.65 -28.06
C ASP A 80 36.15 15.55 -27.79
N THR A 81 35.55 16.66 -27.34
CA THR A 81 34.11 16.79 -27.09
C THR A 81 33.28 17.26 -28.31
N THR A 82 33.77 17.11 -29.54
CA THR A 82 32.99 17.52 -30.74
C THR A 82 32.73 16.35 -31.66
N ASN A 83 31.87 15.41 -31.23
CA ASN A 83 30.93 14.64 -32.05
C ASN A 83 30.28 13.54 -31.21
N ILE A 84 29.19 13.86 -30.50
CA ILE A 84 28.31 12.85 -29.91
C ILE A 84 27.40 12.35 -31.04
N PRO A 85 27.50 11.09 -31.51
CA PRO A 85 26.66 10.60 -32.60
C PRO A 85 25.20 10.51 -32.14
N ARG A 86 24.30 11.21 -32.84
CA ARG A 86 22.84 11.14 -32.67
C ARG A 86 22.24 9.81 -33.19
N HIS A 87 22.81 8.67 -32.82
CA HIS A 87 22.32 7.33 -33.17
C HIS A 87 21.54 6.65 -32.02
N ARG A 88 20.58 7.35 -31.37
CA ARG A 88 19.85 6.79 -30.22
C ARG A 88 18.54 6.05 -30.55
N THR A 89 17.93 6.22 -31.73
CA THR A 89 16.56 5.73 -31.95
C THR A 89 16.46 4.21 -32.19
N HIS A 90 17.48 3.57 -32.76
CA HIS A 90 17.46 2.10 -32.98
C HIS A 90 17.87 1.27 -31.76
N ALA A 91 18.53 1.87 -30.76
CA ALA A 91 18.96 1.15 -29.56
C ALA A 91 17.78 0.75 -28.66
N HIS A 92 16.69 1.54 -28.63
CA HIS A 92 15.58 1.33 -27.69
C HIS A 92 14.69 0.11 -27.99
N ALA A 93 14.48 -0.24 -29.26
CA ALA A 93 13.61 -1.38 -29.60
C ALA A 93 14.30 -2.74 -29.31
N TYR A 94 15.61 -2.82 -29.57
CA TYR A 94 16.42 -4.00 -29.25
C TYR A 94 16.51 -4.22 -27.74
N ASP A 95 16.55 -3.12 -26.97
CA ASP A 95 16.57 -3.14 -25.52
C ASP A 95 15.26 -3.72 -24.93
N LEU A 96 14.08 -3.38 -25.47
CA LEU A 96 12.82 -3.89 -24.92
C LEU A 96 12.68 -5.41 -25.04
N GLU A 97 12.90 -6.00 -26.23
CA GLU A 97 12.78 -7.46 -26.40
C GLU A 97 13.80 -8.21 -25.53
N HIS A 98 15.02 -7.70 -25.46
CA HIS A 98 16.05 -8.24 -24.58
C HIS A 98 15.61 -8.18 -23.10
N ASN A 99 15.09 -7.04 -22.65
CA ASN A 99 14.58 -6.86 -21.29
C ASN A 99 13.41 -7.79 -20.99
N LEU A 100 12.46 -7.98 -21.92
CA LEU A 100 11.34 -8.91 -21.74
C LEU A 100 11.83 -10.35 -21.58
N ARG A 101 12.84 -10.77 -22.34
CA ARG A 101 13.45 -12.11 -22.21
C ARG A 101 14.18 -12.26 -20.87
N ALA A 102 15.04 -11.31 -20.52
CA ALA A 102 15.77 -11.32 -19.25
C ALA A 102 14.80 -11.33 -18.06
N LEU A 103 13.71 -10.57 -18.11
CA LEU A 103 12.66 -10.57 -17.08
C LEU A 103 11.90 -11.90 -17.03
N GLN A 104 11.63 -12.53 -18.16
CA GLN A 104 10.97 -13.83 -18.20
C GLN A 104 11.83 -14.90 -17.52
N GLU A 105 13.12 -14.92 -17.83
CA GLU A 105 14.10 -15.83 -17.21
C GLU A 105 14.29 -15.51 -15.72
N LEU A 106 14.41 -14.22 -15.38
CA LEU A 106 14.52 -13.75 -14.00
C LEU A 106 13.32 -14.19 -13.16
N THR A 107 12.11 -14.24 -13.72
CA THR A 107 10.88 -14.45 -12.95
C THR A 107 10.38 -15.90 -12.96
N ILE A 108 10.69 -16.70 -13.98
CA ILE A 108 10.46 -18.15 -13.95
C ILE A 108 11.56 -18.84 -13.12
N GLY A 109 12.79 -18.33 -13.16
CA GLY A 109 13.95 -19.02 -12.61
C GLY A 109 14.24 -20.34 -13.33
N LYS A 110 15.15 -21.16 -12.79
CA LYS A 110 15.46 -22.51 -13.31
C LYS A 110 14.38 -23.55 -12.93
N GLN A 111 13.11 -23.16 -12.75
CA GLN A 111 12.02 -24.07 -12.38
C GLN A 111 11.65 -25.12 -13.45
N ASN A 112 12.46 -25.30 -14.49
CA ASN A 112 12.12 -26.12 -15.66
C ASN A 112 13.01 -27.35 -15.86
N ASN A 113 13.61 -27.93 -14.81
CA ASN A 113 14.17 -29.29 -14.93
C ASN A 113 13.53 -30.30 -13.98
N ASP A 114 12.87 -29.85 -12.91
CA ASP A 114 12.02 -30.72 -12.07
C ASP A 114 10.57 -30.55 -12.53
N ASP A 115 10.34 -31.07 -13.73
CA ASP A 115 9.05 -31.18 -14.43
C ASP A 115 8.11 -32.19 -13.71
N ASP A 116 8.11 -32.20 -12.38
CA ASP A 116 7.17 -32.97 -11.55
C ASP A 116 5.80 -32.26 -11.50
N GLY A 117 5.31 -31.83 -12.66
CA GLY A 117 3.91 -31.83 -13.08
C GLY A 117 2.87 -31.03 -12.31
N ASN A 118 3.15 -30.47 -11.14
CA ASN A 118 2.13 -29.85 -10.31
C ASN A 118 2.29 -28.32 -10.24
N ASN A 119 2.17 -27.68 -11.41
CA ASN A 119 1.95 -26.25 -11.60
C ASN A 119 0.60 -25.76 -11.00
N SER A 120 0.09 -26.43 -9.97
CA SER A 120 -1.16 -26.09 -9.31
C SER A 120 -0.86 -25.44 -7.95
N CYS A 121 -1.56 -24.35 -7.66
CA CYS A 121 -1.54 -23.77 -6.34
C CYS A 121 -2.51 -24.54 -5.43
N PRO A 122 -2.20 -24.69 -4.13
CA PRO A 122 -3.15 -25.29 -3.21
C PRO A 122 -4.43 -24.45 -3.17
N PRO A 123 -5.63 -25.06 -3.24
CA PRO A 123 -6.88 -24.32 -3.06
C PRO A 123 -6.87 -23.55 -1.72
N PRO A 124 -7.40 -22.31 -1.66
CA PRO A 124 -8.11 -21.58 -2.72
C PRO A 124 -7.21 -20.66 -3.56
N LEU A 125 -5.89 -20.84 -3.52
CA LEU A 125 -4.93 -19.99 -4.23
C LEU A 125 -4.92 -20.29 -5.73
N LYS A 126 -4.60 -19.27 -6.53
CA LYS A 126 -4.50 -19.32 -7.98
C LYS A 126 -3.09 -18.95 -8.42
N LEU A 127 -2.54 -19.72 -9.36
CA LEU A 127 -1.23 -19.41 -9.94
C LEU A 127 -1.36 -18.23 -10.90
N TYR A 128 -0.58 -17.18 -10.68
CA TYR A 128 -0.43 -16.10 -11.65
C TYR A 128 0.82 -16.32 -12.53
N LYS A 129 0.61 -16.32 -13.85
CA LYS A 129 1.66 -16.35 -14.86
C LYS A 129 1.89 -14.95 -15.42
N ASN A 130 3.13 -14.64 -15.76
CA ASN A 130 3.45 -13.38 -16.41
C ASN A 130 2.60 -13.19 -17.67
N GLN A 131 2.25 -11.95 -17.97
CA GLN A 131 1.65 -11.57 -19.24
C GLN A 131 2.72 -10.89 -20.09
N ILE A 132 2.96 -11.41 -21.29
CA ILE A 132 3.78 -10.74 -22.29
C ILE A 132 2.81 -10.16 -23.32
N ALA A 133 2.70 -8.84 -23.35
CA ALA A 133 1.92 -8.16 -24.36
C ALA A 133 2.69 -8.21 -25.69
N VAL A 134 2.23 -9.02 -26.63
CA VAL A 134 2.79 -9.05 -27.98
C VAL A 134 2.12 -7.91 -28.75
N THR A 135 2.82 -6.79 -28.91
CA THR A 135 2.35 -5.73 -29.79
C THR A 135 2.31 -6.29 -31.21
N PRO A 136 1.15 -6.35 -31.89
CA PRO A 136 1.07 -6.88 -33.24
C PRO A 136 2.05 -6.11 -34.13
N SER A 137 2.97 -6.82 -34.76
CA SER A 137 4.10 -6.29 -35.56
C SER A 137 3.67 -5.51 -36.82
N HIS A 138 2.43 -5.04 -36.93
CA HIS A 138 1.87 -4.54 -38.17
C HIS A 138 1.35 -3.11 -38.05
N ASN A 139 2.13 -2.20 -38.65
CA ASN A 139 1.94 -0.78 -38.89
C ASN A 139 2.71 0.15 -37.94
N HIS A 140 4.02 0.25 -38.23
CA HIS A 140 5.11 1.00 -37.57
C HIS A 140 4.95 2.54 -37.49
N THR A 141 3.83 3.04 -36.96
CA THR A 141 3.75 4.45 -36.51
C THR A 141 3.48 4.60 -35.03
N THR A 142 3.55 3.51 -34.26
CA THR A 142 3.40 3.59 -32.80
C THR A 142 4.56 4.39 -32.22
N THR A 143 4.24 5.54 -31.66
CA THR A 143 5.15 6.39 -30.90
C THR A 143 5.80 5.54 -29.81
N THR A 144 7.12 5.39 -29.89
CA THR A 144 7.90 4.65 -28.89
C THR A 144 7.83 5.43 -27.57
N THR A 145 7.21 4.86 -26.55
CA THR A 145 7.20 5.46 -25.21
C THR A 145 8.60 5.36 -24.60
N LYS A 146 9.03 6.39 -23.87
CA LYS A 146 10.34 6.40 -23.22
C LYS A 146 10.38 5.58 -21.93
N ILE A 147 9.26 5.55 -21.19
CA ILE A 147 9.03 4.54 -20.15
C ILE A 147 8.64 3.24 -20.87
N PRO A 148 9.39 2.13 -20.69
CA PRO A 148 9.03 0.83 -21.21
C PRO A 148 7.63 0.38 -20.79
N GLN A 149 6.88 -0.28 -21.68
CA GLN A 149 5.54 -0.82 -21.39
C GLN A 149 5.63 -2.13 -20.59
N ILE A 150 6.24 -2.04 -19.40
CA ILE A 150 6.49 -3.14 -18.48
C ILE A 150 5.90 -2.77 -17.12
N LEU A 151 5.10 -3.65 -16.51
CA LEU A 151 4.59 -3.53 -15.15
C LEU A 151 5.23 -4.60 -14.26
N HIS A 152 5.93 -4.16 -13.24
CA HIS A 152 6.55 -4.97 -12.20
C HIS A 152 5.63 -5.03 -10.97
N LEU A 153 5.24 -6.24 -10.60
CA LEU A 153 4.50 -6.53 -9.36
C LEU A 153 5.32 -7.51 -8.51
N SER A 154 5.24 -7.40 -7.19
CA SER A 154 5.98 -8.30 -6.29
C SER A 154 5.14 -8.80 -5.13
N GLU A 155 5.31 -10.08 -4.77
CA GLU A 155 4.72 -10.72 -3.59
C GLU A 155 5.61 -11.91 -3.18
N ARG A 156 5.39 -12.55 -2.02
CA ARG A 156 6.17 -13.74 -1.62
C ARG A 156 6.06 -14.91 -2.60
N SER A 157 4.89 -15.10 -3.23
CA SER A 157 4.59 -16.27 -4.06
C SER A 157 3.66 -15.92 -5.22
N ARG A 158 3.78 -16.67 -6.33
CA ARG A 158 2.85 -16.62 -7.47
C ARG A 158 1.49 -17.26 -7.19
N CYS A 159 1.35 -17.99 -6.08
CA CYS A 159 0.07 -18.52 -5.63
C CYS A 159 -0.70 -17.46 -4.85
N LEU A 160 -1.61 -16.78 -5.54
CA LEU A 160 -2.36 -15.64 -5.04
C LEU A 160 -3.73 -16.06 -4.55
N ASN A 161 -4.22 -15.39 -3.51
CA ASN A 161 -5.65 -15.48 -3.24
C ASN A 161 -6.45 -14.78 -4.35
N ARG A 162 -7.77 -15.02 -4.34
CA ARG A 162 -8.70 -14.42 -5.31
C ARG A 162 -8.60 -12.89 -5.38
N ASP A 163 -8.47 -12.20 -4.26
CA ASP A 163 -8.47 -10.72 -4.23
C ASP A 163 -7.24 -10.12 -4.90
N LEU A 164 -6.05 -10.62 -4.58
CA LEU A 164 -4.83 -10.18 -5.26
C LEU A 164 -4.83 -10.57 -6.74
N TYR A 165 -5.33 -11.77 -7.06
CA TYR A 165 -5.46 -12.17 -8.47
C TYR A 165 -6.39 -11.21 -9.23
N ASP A 166 -7.55 -10.89 -8.67
CA ASP A 166 -8.52 -9.96 -9.26
C ASP A 166 -7.91 -8.55 -9.40
N ALA A 167 -7.12 -8.07 -8.42
CA ALA A 167 -6.42 -6.80 -8.49
C ALA A 167 -5.44 -6.74 -9.69
N ILE A 168 -4.73 -7.83 -9.96
CA ILE A 168 -3.85 -7.91 -11.14
C ILE A 168 -4.66 -7.90 -12.43
N LEU A 169 -5.80 -8.59 -12.50
CA LEU A 169 -6.68 -8.54 -13.68
C LEU A 169 -7.16 -7.10 -13.96
N MET A 170 -7.34 -6.26 -12.93
CA MET A 170 -7.66 -4.85 -13.13
C MET A 170 -6.50 -4.09 -13.77
N TRP A 171 -5.25 -4.37 -13.38
CA TRP A 171 -4.07 -3.84 -14.08
C TRP A 171 -4.02 -4.27 -15.55
N GLN A 172 -4.28 -5.55 -15.83
CA GLN A 172 -4.34 -6.05 -17.22
C GLN A 172 -5.38 -5.31 -18.06
N LYS A 173 -6.54 -5.01 -17.46
CA LYS A 173 -7.61 -4.27 -18.12
C LYS A 173 -7.25 -2.80 -18.34
N SER A 174 -6.60 -2.14 -17.37
CA SER A 174 -6.21 -0.72 -17.45
C SER A 174 -5.00 -0.46 -18.35
N PHE A 175 -4.10 -1.44 -18.48
CA PHE A 175 -2.84 -1.35 -19.23
C PHE A 175 -2.70 -2.55 -20.18
N PRO A 176 -3.60 -2.71 -21.16
CA PRO A 176 -3.62 -3.89 -22.04
C PRO A 176 -2.37 -4.01 -22.92
N SER A 177 -1.69 -2.90 -23.20
CA SER A 177 -0.43 -2.87 -23.95
C SER A 177 0.81 -3.23 -23.13
N PHE A 178 0.71 -3.34 -21.80
CA PHE A 178 1.86 -3.59 -20.93
C PHE A 178 2.10 -5.08 -20.75
N SER A 179 3.38 -5.46 -20.77
CA SER A 179 3.80 -6.76 -20.25
C SER A 179 3.84 -6.71 -18.73
N ILE A 180 3.20 -7.66 -18.04
CA ILE A 180 3.16 -7.74 -16.58
C ILE A 180 4.06 -8.87 -16.10
N PHE A 181 5.09 -8.51 -15.34
CA PHE A 181 5.99 -9.46 -14.70
C PHE A 181 5.71 -9.51 -13.20
N PHE A 182 5.45 -10.74 -12.73
CA PHE A 182 5.23 -11.01 -11.33
C PHE A 182 6.51 -11.57 -10.72
N HIS A 183 7.01 -10.90 -9.68
CA HIS A 183 8.26 -11.20 -9.01
C HIS A 183 7.94 -11.82 -7.65
N ASP A 184 8.07 -13.14 -7.55
CA ASP A 184 8.04 -13.82 -6.25
C ASP A 184 9.33 -13.57 -5.45
N ASP A 185 9.40 -14.05 -4.21
CA ASP A 185 10.60 -13.89 -3.38
C ASP A 185 11.86 -14.47 -4.07
N ALA A 186 11.71 -15.56 -4.82
CA ALA A 186 12.83 -16.16 -5.54
C ALA A 186 13.31 -15.28 -6.70
N ALA A 187 12.40 -14.64 -7.44
CA ALA A 187 12.74 -13.67 -8.49
C ALA A 187 13.41 -12.42 -7.91
N VAL A 188 12.89 -11.88 -6.81
CA VAL A 188 13.50 -10.77 -6.07
C VAL A 188 14.91 -11.12 -5.65
N ASP A 189 15.09 -12.30 -5.05
CA ASP A 189 16.39 -12.76 -4.57
C ASP A 189 17.37 -13.03 -5.71
N ARG A 190 16.91 -13.54 -6.86
CA ARG A 190 17.76 -13.68 -8.06
C ARG A 190 18.32 -12.34 -8.51
N LEU A 191 17.51 -11.28 -8.57
CA LEU A 191 18.02 -9.95 -8.97
C LEU A 191 19.01 -9.38 -7.95
N LEU A 192 18.73 -9.53 -6.65
CA LEU A 192 19.54 -8.94 -5.58
C LEU A 192 20.82 -9.73 -5.28
N TYR A 193 20.79 -11.05 -5.37
CA TYR A 193 21.85 -11.93 -4.86
C TYR A 193 22.52 -12.80 -5.90
N SER A 194 21.94 -12.98 -7.11
CA SER A 194 22.60 -13.79 -8.13
C SER A 194 23.93 -13.18 -8.55
N LYS A 195 24.89 -14.06 -8.83
CA LYS A 195 26.18 -13.74 -9.46
C LYS A 195 26.17 -14.01 -10.97
N GLU A 196 25.06 -14.51 -11.49
CA GLU A 196 24.91 -14.75 -12.92
C GLU A 196 24.98 -13.40 -13.63
N ALA A 197 25.92 -13.27 -14.57
CA ALA A 197 26.28 -12.01 -15.21
C ALA A 197 25.07 -11.24 -15.75
N GLU A 198 24.10 -11.97 -16.30
CA GLU A 198 22.84 -11.45 -16.85
C GLU A 198 22.01 -10.67 -15.82
N TYR A 199 22.04 -11.07 -14.55
CA TYR A 199 21.29 -10.42 -13.47
C TYR A 199 22.16 -9.52 -12.60
N SER A 200 23.49 -9.58 -12.74
CA SER A 200 24.44 -8.97 -11.79
C SER A 200 25.25 -7.79 -12.35
N ASP A 201 25.09 -7.40 -13.60
CA ASP A 201 25.76 -6.25 -14.23
C ASP A 201 25.68 -4.95 -13.39
N TRP A 202 24.52 -4.67 -12.79
CA TRP A 202 24.28 -3.52 -11.91
C TRP A 202 25.19 -3.50 -10.67
N ARG A 203 25.72 -4.66 -10.23
CA ARG A 203 26.58 -4.76 -9.04
C ARG A 203 27.88 -3.99 -9.21
N SER A 204 28.37 -3.89 -10.44
CA SER A 204 29.56 -3.10 -10.77
C SER A 204 29.31 -1.59 -10.61
N GLU A 205 28.08 -1.15 -10.90
CA GLU A 205 27.66 0.25 -10.77
C GLU A 205 27.28 0.62 -9.32
N PHE A 206 26.72 -0.34 -8.57
CA PHE A 206 26.29 -0.14 -7.18
C PHE A 206 26.95 -1.10 -6.19
N PRO A 207 28.29 -1.06 -6.03
CA PRO A 207 28.99 -1.93 -5.09
C PRO A 207 28.56 -1.69 -3.64
N ASP A 208 28.16 -0.47 -3.29
CA ASP A 208 27.66 -0.14 -1.95
C ASP A 208 26.30 -0.79 -1.65
N ILE A 209 25.43 -0.97 -2.67
CA ILE A 209 24.19 -1.74 -2.51
C ILE A 209 24.54 -3.18 -2.17
N VAL A 210 25.45 -3.81 -2.93
CA VAL A 210 25.91 -5.18 -2.64
C VAL A 210 26.43 -5.30 -1.22
N LYS A 211 27.24 -4.33 -0.78
CA LYS A 211 27.83 -4.29 0.56
C LYS A 211 26.79 -4.23 1.67
N ILE A 212 25.67 -3.52 1.49
CA ILE A 212 24.64 -3.39 2.53
C ILE A 212 23.64 -4.53 2.57
N LEU A 213 23.54 -5.37 1.55
CA LEU A 213 22.53 -6.42 1.49
C LEU A 213 22.49 -7.34 2.74
N PRO A 214 23.61 -7.72 3.37
CA PRO A 214 23.57 -8.47 4.63
C PRO A 214 22.89 -7.74 5.80
N CYS A 215 22.82 -6.40 5.76
CA CYS A 215 22.12 -5.57 6.75
C CYS A 215 20.63 -5.37 6.44
N VAL A 216 20.13 -5.86 5.30
CA VAL A 216 18.77 -5.63 4.84
C VAL A 216 17.85 -6.67 5.45
N ALA A 217 16.83 -6.20 6.18
CA ALA A 217 15.82 -7.09 6.74
C ALA A 217 14.96 -7.70 5.62
N PRO A 218 14.54 -8.96 5.74
CA PRO A 218 13.56 -9.53 4.82
C PRO A 218 12.24 -8.74 4.84
N GLY A 219 11.44 -8.88 3.79
CA GLY A 219 10.16 -8.16 3.64
C GLY A 219 10.34 -6.75 3.09
N ALA A 220 9.68 -5.76 3.71
CA ALA A 220 9.52 -4.41 3.15
C ALA A 220 10.86 -3.74 2.78
N MET A 221 11.89 -3.85 3.64
CA MET A 221 13.20 -3.25 3.37
C MET A 221 13.85 -3.81 2.10
N LYS A 222 13.76 -5.14 1.90
CA LYS A 222 14.25 -5.83 0.69
C LYS A 222 13.51 -5.36 -0.56
N ILE A 223 12.17 -5.29 -0.49
CA ILE A 223 11.32 -4.88 -1.62
C ILE A 223 11.50 -3.40 -1.98
N ASP A 224 11.74 -2.53 -1.01
CA ASP A 224 12.06 -1.12 -1.24
C ASP A 224 13.33 -0.93 -2.08
N ILE A 225 14.36 -1.73 -1.83
CA ILE A 225 15.61 -1.71 -2.62
C ILE A 225 15.36 -2.33 -4.00
N TRP A 226 14.73 -3.51 -4.02
CA TRP A 226 14.46 -4.25 -5.25
C TRP A 226 13.65 -3.44 -6.26
N ARG A 227 12.59 -2.74 -5.83
CA ARG A 227 11.72 -1.99 -6.76
C ARG A 227 12.43 -0.79 -7.40
N VAL A 228 13.37 -0.17 -6.69
CA VAL A 228 14.19 0.92 -7.25
C VAL A 228 15.21 0.34 -8.23
N LEU A 229 15.82 -0.79 -7.87
CA LEU A 229 16.81 -1.46 -8.70
C LEU A 229 16.22 -2.03 -10.00
N VAL A 230 15.05 -2.68 -9.93
CA VAL A 230 14.40 -3.27 -11.12
C VAL A 230 14.02 -2.19 -12.12
N LEU A 231 13.56 -1.01 -11.65
CA LEU A 231 13.25 0.13 -12.51
C LEU A 231 14.51 0.84 -13.02
N TRP A 232 15.60 0.90 -12.23
CA TRP A 232 16.89 1.36 -12.78
C TRP A 232 17.35 0.47 -13.93
N LYS A 233 17.25 -0.84 -13.77
CA LYS A 233 17.77 -1.79 -14.77
C LYS A 233 16.87 -1.91 -16.00
N TYR A 234 15.58 -2.14 -15.81
CA TYR A 234 14.67 -2.47 -16.90
C TYR A 234 13.71 -1.33 -17.27
N GLY A 235 13.69 -0.24 -16.49
CA GLY A 235 12.66 0.79 -16.60
C GLY A 235 11.27 0.23 -16.29
N GLY A 236 10.25 0.89 -16.80
CA GLY A 236 8.86 0.46 -16.71
C GLY A 236 8.14 1.08 -15.52
N MET A 237 7.12 0.38 -15.04
CA MET A 237 6.22 0.80 -13.98
C MET A 237 6.25 -0.22 -12.85
N TYR A 238 6.33 0.25 -11.62
CA TYR A 238 6.15 -0.57 -10.44
C TYR A 238 4.81 -0.25 -9.77
N SER A 239 4.18 -1.28 -9.19
CA SER A 239 3.08 -1.12 -8.25
C SER A 239 3.19 -2.16 -7.12
N ASP A 240 2.83 -1.79 -5.88
CA ASP A 240 2.52 -2.81 -4.88
C ASP A 240 1.35 -3.65 -5.42
N VAL A 241 1.38 -4.97 -5.19
CA VAL A 241 0.39 -5.92 -5.75
C VAL A 241 -1.02 -5.71 -5.20
N ASP A 242 -1.11 -5.06 -4.03
CA ASP A 242 -2.37 -4.71 -3.39
C ASP A 242 -2.92 -3.36 -3.88
N ILE A 243 -2.23 -2.62 -4.76
CA ILE A 243 -2.83 -1.43 -5.37
C ILE A 243 -3.70 -1.87 -6.54
N VAL A 244 -4.93 -1.34 -6.59
CA VAL A 244 -5.81 -1.47 -7.75
C VAL A 244 -5.83 -0.15 -8.54
N PRO A 245 -5.75 -0.18 -9.88
CA PRO A 245 -5.92 1.02 -10.67
C PRO A 245 -7.40 1.40 -10.65
N ASN A 246 -7.69 2.70 -10.52
CA ASN A 246 -9.00 3.18 -10.92
C ASN A 246 -9.08 3.07 -12.45
N THR A 247 -9.84 2.11 -12.97
CA THR A 247 -9.84 1.76 -14.40
C THR A 247 -10.23 2.91 -15.31
N ASP A 248 -10.87 3.94 -14.78
CA ASP A 248 -11.32 5.10 -15.55
C ASP A 248 -10.33 6.28 -15.48
N MET A 249 -9.46 6.31 -14.46
CA MET A 249 -8.53 7.43 -14.21
C MET A 249 -7.06 7.10 -14.49
N LEU A 250 -6.65 5.87 -14.16
CA LEU A 250 -5.28 5.39 -14.32
C LEU A 250 -5.26 4.32 -15.40
N THR A 251 -4.95 4.76 -16.61
CA THR A 251 -4.87 3.94 -17.81
C THR A 251 -3.50 4.15 -18.47
N GLU A 252 -3.19 3.33 -19.48
CA GLU A 252 -1.99 3.52 -20.31
C GLU A 252 -1.85 4.94 -20.91
N ARG A 253 -2.96 5.67 -21.10
CA ARG A 253 -2.96 7.04 -21.64
C ARG A 253 -2.62 8.11 -20.61
N THR A 254 -2.68 7.77 -19.32
CA THR A 254 -2.35 8.70 -18.25
C THR A 254 -0.86 9.08 -18.29
N ILE A 255 -0.01 8.14 -18.74
CA ILE A 255 1.44 8.34 -18.87
C ILE A 255 1.73 8.89 -20.27
N HIS A 256 2.31 10.08 -20.35
CA HIS A 256 2.64 10.66 -21.65
C HIS A 256 3.81 9.90 -22.30
N PRO A 257 3.76 9.61 -23.62
CA PRO A 257 4.77 8.80 -24.30
C PRO A 257 6.21 9.30 -24.13
N ASP A 258 6.42 10.62 -24.16
CA ASP A 258 7.75 11.22 -24.01
C ASP A 258 8.22 11.41 -22.56
N SER A 259 7.42 10.99 -21.57
CA SER A 259 7.79 11.07 -20.17
C SER A 259 8.85 10.01 -19.85
N GLU A 260 9.92 10.40 -19.15
CA GLU A 260 10.96 9.49 -18.66
C GLU A 260 10.79 9.15 -17.17
N TRP A 261 9.84 9.80 -16.51
CA TRP A 261 9.56 9.59 -15.09
C TRP A 261 8.10 9.92 -14.78
N PHE A 262 7.42 9.07 -14.05
CA PHE A 262 6.04 9.27 -13.63
C PHE A 262 5.83 8.81 -12.19
N SER A 263 5.10 9.57 -11.39
CA SER A 263 4.68 9.13 -10.07
C SER A 263 3.42 9.85 -9.61
N LEU A 264 2.68 9.18 -8.72
CA LEU A 264 1.61 9.79 -7.95
C LEU A 264 2.21 10.39 -6.67
N SER A 265 1.58 11.39 -6.07
CA SER A 265 2.04 11.86 -4.77
C SER A 265 1.47 11.02 -3.63
N ASP A 266 2.27 10.77 -2.61
CA ASP A 266 1.76 10.32 -1.31
C ASP A 266 1.13 11.49 -0.52
N ALA A 267 0.61 11.20 0.68
CA ALA A 267 0.00 12.19 1.57
C ALA A 267 0.97 13.29 2.05
N TRP A 268 2.27 13.11 1.87
CA TRP A 268 3.32 14.07 2.22
C TRP A 268 3.87 14.80 0.99
N LYS A 269 3.18 14.74 -0.16
CA LYS A 269 3.61 15.34 -1.43
C LYS A 269 4.99 14.85 -1.88
N ARG A 270 5.27 13.56 -1.70
CA ARG A 270 6.47 12.90 -2.23
C ARG A 270 6.06 11.92 -3.33
N PRO A 271 6.96 11.52 -4.24
CA PRO A 271 6.71 10.39 -5.12
C PRO A 271 6.28 9.16 -4.31
N SER A 272 5.17 8.53 -4.71
CA SER A 272 4.71 7.29 -4.11
C SER A 272 5.67 6.16 -4.45
N GLN A 273 6.15 5.45 -3.43
CA GLN A 273 6.96 4.25 -3.64
C GLN A 273 6.09 3.01 -3.91
N TRP A 274 4.80 3.07 -3.58
CA TRP A 274 3.82 2.02 -3.88
C TRP A 274 3.37 2.03 -5.34
N PHE A 275 3.66 3.09 -6.11
CA PHE A 275 3.40 3.16 -7.54
C PHE A 275 4.22 4.29 -8.20
N PHE A 276 5.07 3.96 -9.17
CA PHE A 276 5.85 4.92 -9.95
C PHE A 276 6.45 4.24 -11.19
N ALA A 277 6.86 5.04 -12.18
CA ALA A 277 7.43 4.55 -13.42
C ALA A 277 8.63 5.39 -13.87
N THR A 278 9.60 4.76 -14.53
CA THR A 278 10.81 5.44 -15.04
C THR A 278 11.28 4.80 -16.34
N SER A 279 12.03 5.56 -17.15
CA SER A 279 12.91 4.96 -18.15
C SER A 279 14.01 4.14 -17.46
N ALA A 280 14.58 3.17 -18.17
CA ALA A 280 15.78 2.48 -17.70
C ALA A 280 16.92 3.49 -17.53
N HIS A 281 17.77 3.27 -16.53
CA HIS A 281 18.89 4.12 -16.17
C HIS A 281 18.52 5.60 -15.85
N HIS A 282 17.29 5.84 -15.38
CA HIS A 282 16.87 7.19 -14.97
C HIS A 282 17.60 7.68 -13.70
N MET A 283 18.19 8.87 -13.74
CA MET A 283 19.07 9.41 -12.69
C MET A 283 18.46 9.40 -11.28
N SER A 284 17.14 9.59 -11.18
CA SER A 284 16.44 9.53 -9.89
C SER A 284 16.56 8.18 -9.17
N MET A 285 16.59 7.05 -9.90
CA MET A 285 16.75 5.72 -9.30
C MET A 285 18.19 5.49 -8.85
N LYS A 286 19.17 5.88 -9.65
CA LYS A 286 20.59 5.84 -9.28
C LYS A 286 20.86 6.63 -8.01
N ASN A 287 20.39 7.87 -7.94
CA ASN A 287 20.53 8.69 -6.73
C ASN A 287 19.84 8.03 -5.53
N ALA A 288 18.63 7.47 -5.72
CA ALA A 288 17.91 6.79 -4.64
C ALA A 288 18.69 5.56 -4.13
N LEU A 289 19.30 4.75 -5.00
CA LEU A 289 20.15 3.62 -4.60
C LEU A 289 21.37 4.08 -3.77
N HIS A 290 22.05 5.16 -4.18
CA HIS A 290 23.15 5.71 -3.37
C HIS A 290 22.69 6.18 -1.98
N ILE A 291 21.56 6.88 -1.91
CA ILE A 291 20.97 7.35 -0.64
C ILE A 291 20.56 6.17 0.24
N ILE A 292 19.97 5.13 -0.35
CA ILE A 292 19.63 3.88 0.35
C ILE A 292 20.89 3.27 0.95
N ALA A 293 21.95 3.09 0.16
CA ALA A 293 23.20 2.48 0.61
C ALA A 293 23.81 3.27 1.78
N GLU A 294 23.92 4.59 1.65
CA GLU A 294 24.42 5.49 2.69
C GLU A 294 23.60 5.35 3.99
N ARG A 295 22.27 5.38 3.87
CA ARG A 295 21.38 5.34 5.03
C ARG A 295 21.40 4.00 5.74
N VAL A 296 21.44 2.89 5.00
CA VAL A 296 21.54 1.55 5.59
C VAL A 296 22.89 1.39 6.30
N LEU A 297 24.00 1.86 5.72
CA LEU A 297 25.30 1.89 6.41
C LEU A 297 25.28 2.76 7.67
N GLY A 298 24.48 3.83 7.68
CA GLY A 298 24.28 4.73 8.81
C GLY A 298 23.35 4.21 9.90
N VAL A 299 22.69 3.05 9.71
CA VAL A 299 21.78 2.47 10.71
C VAL A 299 22.56 2.03 11.95
N GLY A 300 22.22 2.60 13.11
CA GLY A 300 22.78 2.22 14.41
C GLY A 300 22.27 0.89 14.97
N ASN A 301 21.11 0.41 14.52
CA ASN A 301 20.56 -0.91 14.88
C ASN A 301 19.73 -1.48 13.73
N VAL A 302 20.23 -2.53 13.06
CA VAL A 302 19.59 -3.13 11.87
C VAL A 302 18.28 -3.86 12.16
N GLN A 303 17.96 -4.20 13.42
CA GLN A 303 16.62 -4.67 13.79
C GLN A 303 15.59 -3.54 13.94
N LYS A 304 16.04 -2.31 14.20
CA LYS A 304 15.17 -1.16 14.52
C LYS A 304 15.33 -0.05 13.48
N THR A 305 15.04 -0.38 12.22
CA THR A 305 15.13 0.55 11.12
C THR A 305 13.85 1.38 10.97
N LYS A 306 14.00 2.69 10.74
CA LYS A 306 12.89 3.56 10.36
C LYS A 306 12.65 3.41 8.85
N LEU A 307 12.01 2.31 8.45
CA LEU A 307 11.88 1.87 7.04
C LEU A 307 11.56 3.01 6.07
N VAL A 308 10.50 3.79 6.34
CA VAL A 308 10.07 4.95 5.52
C VAL A 308 11.21 5.93 5.20
N HIS A 309 12.13 6.11 6.14
CA HIS A 309 13.26 7.04 6.01
C HIS A 309 14.50 6.42 5.38
N ILE A 310 14.73 5.13 5.58
CA ILE A 310 15.98 4.46 5.19
C ILE A 310 15.89 3.93 3.76
N THR A 311 14.93 3.03 3.49
CA THR A 311 14.72 2.43 2.17
C THR A 311 13.43 2.91 1.51
N GLY A 312 12.52 3.46 2.31
CA GLY A 312 11.15 3.76 1.93
C GLY A 312 10.97 5.03 1.07
N PRO A 313 9.75 5.62 1.06
CA PRO A 313 9.41 6.76 0.21
C PRO A 313 10.30 8.00 0.41
N GLN A 314 10.89 8.18 1.59
CA GLN A 314 11.79 9.30 1.81
C GLN A 314 13.10 9.14 1.03
N ALA A 315 13.65 7.93 0.91
CA ALA A 315 14.88 7.69 0.16
C ALA A 315 14.65 7.97 -1.33
N LEU A 316 13.54 7.46 -1.87
CA LEU A 316 13.07 7.75 -3.23
C LEU A 316 12.88 9.27 -3.46
N TYR A 317 12.22 9.97 -2.54
CA TYR A 317 12.05 11.42 -2.62
C TYR A 317 13.36 12.18 -2.76
N TRP A 318 14.38 11.82 -1.97
CA TRP A 318 15.68 12.49 -2.06
C TRP A 318 16.40 12.16 -3.36
N GLY A 319 16.36 10.90 -3.81
CA GLY A 319 16.94 10.52 -5.11
C GLY A 319 16.30 11.27 -6.27
N TRP A 320 14.97 11.36 -6.27
CA TRP A 320 14.19 12.19 -7.19
C TRP A 320 14.57 13.67 -7.09
N LYS A 321 14.55 14.25 -5.89
CA LYS A 321 14.87 15.67 -5.68
C LYS A 321 16.28 16.03 -6.15
N ASP A 322 17.26 15.17 -5.90
CA ASP A 322 18.65 15.40 -6.29
C ASP A 322 18.86 15.30 -7.80
N SER A 323 17.96 14.60 -8.51
CA SER A 323 17.93 14.56 -9.97
C SER A 323 17.23 15.76 -10.61
N LEU A 324 16.46 16.54 -9.84
CA LEU A 324 15.78 17.72 -10.34
C LEU A 324 16.75 18.85 -10.64
N ARG A 325 16.43 19.59 -11.70
CA ARG A 325 17.14 20.81 -12.02
C ARG A 325 16.82 21.89 -10.98
N SER A 326 17.84 22.60 -10.50
CA SER A 326 17.65 23.69 -9.54
C SER A 326 16.88 24.85 -10.17
N GLU A 327 16.12 25.59 -9.36
CA GLU A 327 15.41 26.79 -9.84
C GLU A 327 16.37 27.83 -10.45
N THR A 328 17.58 27.94 -9.90
CA THR A 328 18.64 28.81 -10.44
C THR A 328 19.10 28.37 -11.82
N GLU A 329 19.29 27.07 -12.06
CA GLU A 329 19.62 26.54 -13.39
C GLU A 329 18.46 26.75 -14.39
N LYS A 330 17.21 26.64 -13.93
CA LYS A 330 16.03 26.94 -14.77
C LYS A 330 15.99 28.39 -15.22
N MET A 331 16.34 29.34 -14.34
CA MET A 331 16.39 30.76 -14.68
C MET A 331 17.49 31.05 -15.70
N ASN A 332 18.69 30.48 -15.54
CA ASN A 332 19.82 30.74 -16.42
C ASN A 332 19.63 30.18 -17.85
N GLN A 333 18.89 29.07 -18.03
CA GLN A 333 18.66 28.53 -19.37
C GLN A 333 17.59 29.28 -20.18
N LYS A 334 16.74 30.07 -19.52
CA LYS A 334 15.73 30.88 -20.21
C LYS A 334 16.37 31.90 -21.18
N GLU A 335 17.66 32.20 -21.00
CA GLU A 335 18.43 33.08 -21.88
C GLU A 335 19.15 32.34 -23.02
N GLU A 336 19.38 31.01 -22.93
CA GLU A 336 20.15 30.25 -23.92
C GLU A 336 19.30 29.29 -24.79
N SER A 337 18.06 28.97 -24.41
CA SER A 337 17.31 27.85 -25.00
C SER A 337 16.41 28.17 -26.20
N GLU A 338 16.78 29.07 -27.11
CA GLU A 338 16.12 29.15 -28.43
C GLU A 338 16.58 28.03 -29.38
N SER A 339 17.59 27.23 -29.02
CA SER A 339 18.13 26.19 -29.90
C SER A 339 18.23 24.80 -29.26
N VAL A 340 17.34 23.88 -29.70
CA VAL A 340 17.55 22.42 -29.84
C VAL A 340 17.33 21.48 -28.62
N SER A 341 16.34 21.70 -27.76
CA SER A 341 15.77 20.58 -26.97
C SER A 341 14.26 20.48 -27.21
N ALA A 342 13.75 19.24 -27.34
CA ALA A 342 12.31 19.00 -27.53
C ALA A 342 11.57 19.60 -26.33
N ALA A 343 10.86 20.71 -26.57
CA ALA A 343 10.08 21.35 -25.54
C ALA A 343 9.09 20.33 -24.94
N PRO A 344 8.87 20.33 -23.61
CA PRO A 344 7.82 19.53 -23.03
C PRO A 344 6.49 19.84 -23.75
N PRO A 345 5.60 18.85 -23.88
CA PRO A 345 4.29 19.06 -24.49
C PRO A 345 3.56 20.20 -23.78
N ALA A 346 2.64 20.84 -24.50
CA ALA A 346 1.81 21.89 -23.92
C ALA A 346 1.07 21.34 -22.68
N ALA A 347 0.95 22.16 -21.64
CA ALA A 347 0.46 21.72 -20.32
C ALA A 347 -0.98 21.16 -20.35
N ASP A 348 -1.76 21.51 -21.37
CA ASP A 348 -3.11 20.98 -21.63
C ASP A 348 -3.11 19.52 -22.13
N GLN A 349 -1.97 19.02 -22.60
CA GLN A 349 -1.80 17.64 -23.09
C GLN A 349 -1.34 16.67 -22.00
N VAL A 350 -0.91 17.18 -20.84
CA VAL A 350 -0.34 16.40 -19.74
C VAL A 350 -1.22 16.47 -18.51
N THR A 351 -1.61 15.30 -18.00
CA THR A 351 -2.25 15.22 -16.69
C THR A 351 -1.19 15.42 -15.60
N GLY A 352 -1.34 16.45 -14.78
CA GLY A 352 -0.48 16.72 -13.62
C GLY A 352 0.56 17.83 -13.84
N THR A 353 1.58 17.84 -13.00
CA THR A 353 2.69 18.79 -13.03
C THR A 353 3.84 18.22 -13.86
N ILE A 354 4.34 19.01 -14.80
CA ILE A 354 5.55 18.68 -15.58
C ILE A 354 6.78 18.98 -14.72
N ILE A 355 7.71 18.03 -14.69
CA ILE A 355 8.98 18.12 -13.97
C ILE A 355 10.11 18.03 -14.99
N THR A 356 11.19 18.80 -14.79
CA THR A 356 12.40 18.73 -15.61
C THR A 356 13.61 18.34 -14.75
N PHE A 357 14.42 17.42 -15.25
CA PHE A 357 15.59 16.88 -14.58
C PHE A 357 16.89 17.53 -15.10
N LYS A 358 18.00 17.31 -14.37
CA LYS A 358 19.33 17.88 -14.69
C LYS A 358 19.89 17.42 -16.03
N ASP A 359 19.53 16.23 -16.48
CA ASP A 359 19.95 15.65 -17.77
C ASP A 359 19.08 16.12 -18.95
N GLY A 360 18.11 17.00 -18.71
CA GLY A 360 17.18 17.52 -19.72
C GLY A 360 15.97 16.63 -19.97
N SER A 361 15.88 15.45 -19.35
CA SER A 361 14.67 14.64 -19.37
C SER A 361 13.53 15.35 -18.62
N TRP A 362 12.31 14.89 -18.87
CA TRP A 362 11.14 15.41 -18.16
C TRP A 362 10.20 14.30 -17.73
N GLY A 363 9.45 14.59 -16.66
CA GLY A 363 8.54 13.67 -16.00
C GLY A 363 7.18 14.27 -15.70
N GLN A 364 6.25 13.41 -15.34
CA GLN A 364 4.89 13.73 -14.93
C GLN A 364 4.71 13.44 -13.45
N TRP A 365 4.06 14.37 -12.74
CA TRP A 365 3.72 14.19 -11.34
C TRP A 365 2.28 14.57 -11.08
N ILE A 366 1.49 13.59 -10.66
CA ILE A 366 0.09 13.84 -10.30
C ILE A 366 0.02 13.95 -8.79
N GLU A 367 -0.22 15.16 -8.29
CA GLU A 367 -0.55 15.36 -6.88
C GLU A 367 -1.84 14.60 -6.56
N ALA A 368 -1.82 13.85 -5.45
CA ALA A 368 -3.02 13.29 -4.85
C ALA A 368 -3.92 14.44 -4.41
N LYS A 369 -4.80 14.88 -5.31
CA LYS A 369 -5.94 15.71 -4.93
C LYS A 369 -6.82 14.86 -4.02
N SER A 370 -7.44 15.48 -3.03
CA SER A 370 -8.41 14.85 -2.12
C SER A 370 -9.55 14.08 -2.81
N ASN A 371 -9.76 14.32 -4.11
CA ASN A 371 -10.86 13.77 -4.88
C ASN A 371 -10.42 12.64 -5.83
N ILE A 372 -9.11 12.44 -6.01
CA ILE A 372 -8.59 11.23 -6.68
C ILE A 372 -8.33 10.24 -5.56
N GLU A 373 -9.41 9.67 -5.04
CA GLU A 373 -9.31 8.52 -4.14
C GLU A 373 -8.74 7.37 -4.97
N TRP A 374 -7.42 7.19 -4.90
CA TRP A 374 -6.79 5.96 -5.34
C TRP A 374 -7.46 4.85 -4.52
N HIS A 375 -8.35 4.07 -5.15
CA HIS A 375 -9.35 3.17 -4.55
C HIS A 375 -8.81 2.04 -3.67
N ASN A 376 -7.56 2.11 -3.25
CA ASN A 376 -6.92 1.13 -2.39
C ASN A 376 -7.69 0.92 -1.08
N ALA A 377 -8.06 2.01 -0.39
CA ALA A 377 -8.78 1.90 0.88
C ALA A 377 -10.21 1.33 0.72
N SER A 378 -10.94 1.74 -0.33
CA SER A 378 -12.30 1.26 -0.58
C SER A 378 -12.32 -0.21 -1.04
N TYR A 379 -11.38 -0.60 -1.91
CA TYR A 379 -11.30 -1.97 -2.42
C TYR A 379 -11.00 -2.97 -1.30
N TRP A 380 -9.96 -2.73 -0.50
CA TRP A 380 -9.60 -3.66 0.58
C TRP A 380 -10.56 -3.64 1.78
N GLY A 381 -11.29 -2.54 1.94
CA GLY A 381 -12.35 -2.40 2.94
C GLY A 381 -13.66 -3.08 2.53
N GLU A 382 -13.84 -3.46 1.27
CA GLU A 382 -15.05 -4.13 0.79
C GLU A 382 -15.26 -5.46 1.54
N MET A 383 -16.47 -5.64 2.07
CA MET A 383 -16.88 -6.89 2.71
C MET A 383 -17.19 -7.92 1.64
N VAL A 384 -16.50 -9.04 1.71
CA VAL A 384 -16.62 -10.15 0.77
C VAL A 384 -16.96 -11.45 1.51
N PRO A 385 -17.63 -12.38 0.84
CA PRO A 385 -17.93 -13.68 1.41
C PRO A 385 -16.66 -14.44 1.79
N PHE A 386 -16.70 -15.09 2.93
CA PHE A 386 -15.65 -15.93 3.47
C PHE A 386 -16.29 -17.08 4.23
N GLU A 387 -16.12 -18.32 3.74
CA GLU A 387 -16.92 -19.47 4.21
C GLU A 387 -18.43 -19.24 3.97
N GLU A 388 -19.29 -20.21 4.29
CA GLU A 388 -20.73 -20.15 3.94
C GLU A 388 -21.50 -19.04 4.66
N THR A 389 -21.03 -18.61 5.83
CA THR A 389 -21.83 -17.75 6.74
C THR A 389 -21.11 -16.49 7.20
N LYS A 390 -19.86 -16.25 6.78
CA LYS A 390 -19.09 -15.08 7.22
C LYS A 390 -18.84 -14.13 6.07
N CYS A 391 -18.90 -12.84 6.37
CA CYS A 391 -18.32 -11.81 5.52
C CYS A 391 -17.15 -11.20 6.27
N VAL A 392 -16.05 -11.02 5.56
CA VAL A 392 -14.85 -10.36 6.07
C VAL A 392 -14.40 -9.36 5.03
N SER A 393 -13.60 -8.35 5.41
CA SER A 393 -13.02 -7.46 4.40
C SER A 393 -12.09 -8.25 3.47
N ARG A 394 -11.89 -7.80 2.23
CA ARG A 394 -10.90 -8.40 1.33
C ARG A 394 -9.52 -8.52 1.98
N LYS A 395 -9.13 -7.49 2.75
CA LYS A 395 -7.87 -7.51 3.52
C LYS A 395 -7.84 -8.68 4.51
N ALA A 396 -8.89 -8.85 5.30
CA ALA A 396 -8.98 -9.92 6.28
C ALA A 396 -8.98 -11.31 5.63
N ARG A 397 -9.70 -11.47 4.50
CA ARG A 397 -9.67 -12.72 3.72
C ARG A 397 -8.26 -13.01 3.19
N SER A 398 -7.58 -11.98 2.71
CA SER A 398 -6.21 -12.08 2.21
C SER A 398 -5.24 -12.53 3.30
N GLU A 399 -5.29 -11.90 4.47
CA GLU A 399 -4.47 -12.27 5.63
C GLU A 399 -4.73 -13.71 6.10
N LYS A 400 -5.99 -14.15 6.12
CA LYS A 400 -6.37 -15.54 6.46
C LYS A 400 -5.84 -16.55 5.45
N HIS A 401 -6.03 -16.30 4.14
CA HIS A 401 -5.57 -17.23 3.10
C HIS A 401 -4.05 -17.38 3.06
N PHE A 402 -3.30 -16.33 3.39
CA PHE A 402 -1.84 -16.41 3.45
C PHE A 402 -1.29 -16.85 4.81
N GLY A 403 -2.15 -17.01 5.83
CA GLY A 403 -1.74 -17.30 7.20
C GLY A 403 -0.81 -16.24 7.79
N ARG A 404 -0.84 -15.01 7.26
CA ARG A 404 0.04 -13.92 7.69
C ARG A 404 -0.70 -12.61 7.75
N VAL A 405 -0.33 -11.81 8.74
CA VAL A 405 -0.85 -10.46 8.86
C VAL A 405 -0.16 -9.58 7.81
N HIS A 406 -0.89 -8.62 7.26
CA HIS A 406 -0.36 -7.66 6.31
C HIS A 406 0.93 -7.01 6.85
N TRP A 407 1.88 -6.66 5.99
CA TRP A 407 3.23 -6.23 6.39
C TRP A 407 3.22 -5.03 7.35
N VAL A 408 2.26 -4.12 7.18
CA VAL A 408 2.02 -2.97 8.09
C VAL A 408 1.82 -3.44 9.54
N THR A 409 1.22 -4.62 9.73
CA THR A 409 0.98 -5.21 11.03
C THR A 409 2.16 -6.05 11.53
N ALA A 410 2.93 -6.67 10.61
CA ALA A 410 4.09 -7.50 10.93
C ALA A 410 5.27 -6.73 11.56
N GLN A 411 5.40 -5.41 11.31
CA GLN A 411 6.45 -4.56 11.92
C GLN A 411 6.50 -4.63 13.46
N SER A 412 5.42 -5.06 14.11
CA SER A 412 5.34 -5.15 15.57
C SER A 412 6.06 -6.35 16.20
N SER A 413 6.43 -7.39 15.42
CA SER A 413 6.98 -8.63 15.99
C SER A 413 8.48 -8.59 16.29
N GLY A 414 9.23 -7.61 15.75
CA GLY A 414 10.64 -7.36 16.09
C GLY A 414 11.65 -8.47 15.74
N GLN A 415 11.22 -9.55 15.08
CA GLN A 415 12.09 -10.68 14.74
C GLN A 415 12.47 -10.65 13.24
N THR A 416 13.49 -9.86 12.90
CA THR A 416 14.06 -9.86 11.53
C THR A 416 15.17 -10.91 11.34
N GLY A 417 15.58 -11.60 12.41
CA GLY A 417 16.76 -12.48 12.42
C GLY A 417 18.11 -11.73 12.38
N LEU A 418 18.11 -10.41 12.13
CA LEU A 418 19.33 -9.60 12.13
C LEU A 418 19.83 -9.32 13.56
N PRO A 419 21.11 -9.03 13.79
CA PRO A 419 21.61 -8.71 15.13
C PRO A 419 21.25 -7.29 15.60
N GLN A 420 21.16 -7.05 16.92
CA GLN A 420 20.93 -5.72 17.51
C GLN A 420 22.20 -4.85 17.53
N ILE A 421 22.81 -4.65 16.38
CA ILE A 421 24.03 -3.85 16.20
C ILE A 421 23.89 -2.95 14.96
N SER A 422 24.77 -1.98 14.82
CA SER A 422 24.82 -1.14 13.62
C SER A 422 25.15 -1.96 12.38
N CYS A 423 24.76 -1.50 11.19
CA CYS A 423 25.13 -2.19 9.95
C CYS A 423 26.65 -2.33 9.80
N ARG A 424 27.43 -1.29 10.10
CA ARG A 424 28.90 -1.34 10.05
C ARG A 424 29.49 -2.47 10.91
N LYS A 425 29.13 -2.50 12.20
CA LYS A 425 29.52 -3.59 13.11
C LYS A 425 29.01 -4.95 12.66
N HIS A 426 27.83 -5.02 12.05
CA HIS A 426 27.34 -6.29 11.49
C HIS A 426 28.24 -6.79 10.36
N LEU A 427 28.60 -5.90 9.42
CA LEU A 427 29.50 -6.21 8.31
C LEU A 427 30.92 -6.57 8.79
N GLU A 428 31.44 -5.89 9.82
CA GLU A 428 32.74 -6.22 10.45
C GLU A 428 32.76 -7.61 11.10
N ASN A 429 31.61 -8.05 11.62
CA ASN A 429 31.47 -9.36 12.26
C ASN A 429 31.18 -10.49 11.26
N LEU A 430 30.93 -10.20 9.99
CA LEU A 430 30.72 -11.24 8.99
C LEU A 430 32.05 -11.97 8.75
N PRO A 431 32.06 -13.31 8.68
CA PRO A 431 33.25 -14.04 8.29
C PRO A 431 33.77 -13.50 6.96
N GLN A 432 35.07 -13.25 6.85
CA GLN A 432 35.69 -12.65 5.66
C GLN A 432 35.32 -13.39 4.35
N LYS A 433 35.14 -14.72 4.43
CA LYS A 433 34.62 -15.54 3.31
C LYS A 433 33.21 -15.17 2.85
N VAL A 434 32.31 -14.80 3.76
CA VAL A 434 30.93 -14.38 3.44
C VAL A 434 30.93 -13.01 2.75
N VAL A 435 31.83 -12.11 3.16
CA VAL A 435 31.97 -10.77 2.56
C VAL A 435 32.52 -10.84 1.14
N GLU A 436 33.57 -11.62 0.91
CA GLU A 436 34.17 -11.78 -0.43
C GLU A 436 33.28 -12.57 -1.38
N GLN A 437 32.53 -13.55 -0.86
CA GLN A 437 31.67 -14.38 -1.70
C GLN A 437 30.29 -13.75 -1.89
N GLY A 438 29.88 -12.71 -1.17
CA GLY A 438 28.53 -12.13 -1.31
C GLY A 438 27.41 -13.15 -1.14
N GLU A 439 27.71 -14.30 -0.54
CA GLU A 439 26.72 -15.32 -0.21
C GLU A 439 25.95 -14.81 0.98
N GLN A 440 24.63 -14.91 0.93
CA GLN A 440 23.85 -14.75 2.15
C GLN A 440 24.42 -15.73 3.19
N PRO A 441 24.63 -15.30 4.45
CA PRO A 441 24.68 -16.27 5.54
C PRO A 441 23.46 -17.16 5.34
N LYS A 442 23.61 -18.48 5.35
CA LYS A 442 22.45 -19.37 5.50
C LYS A 442 21.84 -18.99 6.85
N VAL A 443 20.98 -17.97 6.86
CA VAL A 443 20.01 -17.75 7.91
C VAL A 443 19.29 -19.07 7.88
N ALA A 444 19.49 -19.88 8.93
CA ALA A 444 18.74 -21.10 9.08
C ALA A 444 17.31 -20.67 8.83
N ALA A 445 16.75 -21.10 7.69
CA ALA A 445 15.35 -20.90 7.43
C ALA A 445 14.75 -21.49 8.68
N THR A 446 14.26 -20.64 9.58
CA THR A 446 13.37 -21.09 10.63
C THR A 446 12.33 -21.77 9.79
N SER A 447 12.35 -23.10 9.77
CA SER A 447 11.24 -23.89 9.30
C SER A 447 10.11 -23.31 10.11
N GLU A 448 9.34 -22.39 9.52
CA GLU A 448 8.08 -21.95 10.07
C GLU A 448 7.38 -23.27 10.23
N GLY A 449 7.34 -23.75 11.48
CA GLY A 449 6.96 -25.11 11.78
C GLY A 449 5.64 -25.31 11.06
N GLY A 450 5.62 -26.22 10.09
CA GLY A 450 4.39 -26.58 9.41
C GLY A 450 3.42 -26.89 10.54
N ALA A 451 2.47 -25.99 10.77
CA ALA A 451 1.38 -26.28 11.66
C ALA A 451 0.84 -27.62 11.17
N PRO A 452 0.73 -28.65 12.03
CA PRO A 452 0.19 -29.92 11.58
C PRO A 452 -1.14 -29.61 10.93
N SER A 453 -1.23 -29.80 9.60
CA SER A 453 -2.48 -29.68 8.89
C SER A 453 -3.46 -30.57 9.64
N PRO A 454 -4.56 -30.03 10.20
CA PRO A 454 -5.62 -30.90 10.67
C PRO A 454 -5.99 -31.76 9.46
N SER A 455 -6.01 -33.08 9.63
CA SER A 455 -6.55 -34.01 8.65
C SER A 455 -8.04 -33.70 8.51
N ILE A 456 -8.35 -32.69 7.69
CA ILE A 456 -9.69 -32.43 7.23
C ILE A 456 -9.95 -33.53 6.21
N GLU A 457 -10.80 -34.48 6.57
CA GLU A 457 -11.42 -35.38 5.61
C GLU A 457 -11.99 -34.51 4.48
N ALA A 458 -11.40 -34.62 3.30
CA ALA A 458 -11.84 -33.92 2.11
C ALA A 458 -13.22 -34.48 1.73
N ALA A 459 -14.28 -33.88 2.28
CA ALA A 459 -15.60 -33.98 1.70
C ALA A 459 -15.49 -33.52 0.25
N THR A 460 -15.75 -34.43 -0.68
CA THR A 460 -15.80 -34.19 -2.11
C THR A 460 -16.94 -33.21 -2.43
N LEU A 461 -16.64 -31.92 -2.31
CA LEU A 461 -17.47 -30.85 -2.85
C LEU A 461 -17.46 -30.99 -4.37
N SER A 462 -18.58 -31.44 -4.93
CA SER A 462 -18.73 -31.62 -6.38
C SER A 462 -18.47 -30.30 -7.12
N ASP A 463 -17.76 -30.34 -8.24
CA ASP A 463 -17.40 -29.18 -9.08
C ASP A 463 -18.60 -28.29 -9.48
N LYS A 464 -19.83 -28.83 -9.43
CA LYS A 464 -21.06 -28.07 -9.68
C LYS A 464 -21.39 -27.03 -8.58
N SER A 465 -21.01 -27.30 -7.33
CA SER A 465 -21.26 -26.39 -6.20
C SER A 465 -20.39 -25.12 -6.28
N ILE A 466 -19.15 -25.27 -6.72
CA ILE A 466 -18.20 -24.14 -6.85
C ILE A 466 -18.57 -23.27 -8.05
N ALA A 467 -18.98 -23.86 -9.18
CA ALA A 467 -19.48 -23.11 -10.34
C ALA A 467 -20.77 -22.32 -10.01
N ASP A 468 -21.69 -22.90 -9.25
CA ASP A 468 -22.91 -22.21 -8.79
C ASP A 468 -22.62 -21.10 -7.76
N LEU A 469 -21.61 -21.27 -6.89
CA LEU A 469 -21.10 -20.22 -6.01
C LEU A 469 -20.39 -19.10 -6.78
N ILE A 470 -19.71 -19.42 -7.89
CA ILE A 470 -19.07 -18.42 -8.76
C ILE A 470 -20.13 -17.62 -9.54
N LEU A 471 -21.19 -18.27 -10.03
CA LEU A 471 -22.30 -17.64 -10.77
C LEU A 471 -23.23 -16.81 -9.86
N LYS A 472 -23.45 -17.21 -8.60
CA LYS A 472 -24.21 -16.40 -7.61
C LYS A 472 -23.44 -15.20 -7.07
N ASN A 473 -22.12 -15.12 -7.29
CA ASN A 473 -21.24 -14.08 -6.76
C ASN A 473 -21.12 -12.80 -7.63
N SER A 474 -21.91 -12.65 -8.71
CA SER A 474 -22.01 -11.36 -9.41
C SER A 474 -22.67 -10.26 -8.56
N ASN A 475 -23.24 -10.64 -7.41
CA ASN A 475 -23.83 -9.78 -6.39
C ASN A 475 -23.16 -9.97 -5.01
N ASN A 476 -21.82 -10.03 -4.94
CA ASN A 476 -21.08 -10.14 -3.68
C ASN A 476 -21.52 -9.10 -2.63
N SER A 477 -21.80 -7.87 -3.07
CA SER A 477 -22.33 -6.81 -2.21
C SER A 477 -23.71 -7.14 -1.66
N THR A 478 -24.60 -7.75 -2.46
CA THR A 478 -25.94 -8.17 -2.04
C THR A 478 -25.89 -9.34 -1.07
N MET A 479 -24.99 -10.30 -1.27
CA MET A 479 -24.86 -11.42 -0.33
C MET A 479 -24.25 -10.98 1.00
N CYS A 480 -23.23 -10.12 0.99
CA CYS A 480 -22.73 -9.58 2.24
C CYS A 480 -23.68 -8.56 2.89
N ALA A 481 -24.47 -7.82 2.12
CA ALA A 481 -25.56 -7.02 2.67
C ALA A 481 -26.66 -7.90 3.29
N TYR A 482 -26.99 -9.04 2.65
CA TYR A 482 -27.91 -10.03 3.19
C TYR A 482 -27.37 -10.64 4.49
N LEU A 483 -26.13 -11.14 4.49
CA LEU A 483 -25.48 -11.70 5.68
C LEU A 483 -25.32 -10.64 6.78
N ALA A 484 -25.03 -9.39 6.43
CA ALA A 484 -25.03 -8.29 7.39
C ALA A 484 -26.43 -8.06 7.98
N SER A 485 -27.48 -8.09 7.15
CA SER A 485 -28.88 -7.97 7.62
C SER A 485 -29.30 -9.16 8.48
N GLU A 486 -28.85 -10.37 8.16
CA GLU A 486 -29.11 -11.58 8.93
C GLU A 486 -28.37 -11.54 10.27
N ASN A 487 -27.11 -11.08 10.28
CA ASN A 487 -26.33 -10.86 11.50
C ASN A 487 -26.99 -9.79 12.39
N LEU A 488 -27.49 -8.69 11.82
CA LEU A 488 -28.26 -7.69 12.57
C LEU A 488 -29.52 -8.30 13.18
N ARG A 489 -30.28 -9.10 12.41
CA ARG A 489 -31.46 -9.82 12.91
C ARG A 489 -31.10 -10.77 14.06
N LYS A 490 -29.99 -11.52 13.94
CA LYS A 490 -29.50 -12.40 15.01
C LYS A 490 -29.06 -11.64 16.26
N ILE A 491 -28.40 -10.49 16.10
CA ILE A 491 -28.08 -9.60 17.23
C ILE A 491 -29.36 -9.15 17.92
N GLU A 492 -30.39 -8.76 17.16
CA GLU A 492 -31.71 -8.38 17.72
C GLU A 492 -32.43 -9.54 18.40
N GLU A 493 -32.40 -10.74 17.84
CA GLU A 493 -32.92 -11.96 18.47
C GLU A 493 -32.19 -12.29 19.78
N LEU A 494 -30.86 -12.17 19.80
CA LEU A 494 -30.05 -12.34 21.00
C LEU A 494 -30.36 -11.26 22.04
N ARG A 495 -30.58 -10.01 21.64
CA ARG A 495 -31.04 -8.92 22.52
C ARG A 495 -32.41 -9.22 23.13
N HIS A 496 -33.32 -9.81 22.37
CA HIS A 496 -34.67 -10.15 22.85
C HIS A 496 -34.70 -11.39 23.75
N ASN A 497 -33.87 -12.40 23.46
CA ASN A 497 -33.89 -13.69 24.15
C ASN A 497 -32.97 -13.78 25.37
N SER A 498 -32.15 -12.76 25.63
CA SER A 498 -31.23 -12.74 26.77
C SER A 498 -31.52 -11.60 27.76
N THR A 499 -31.09 -11.75 29.00
CA THR A 499 -30.89 -10.63 29.93
C THR A 499 -29.72 -9.79 29.44
N TYR A 500 -29.94 -9.08 28.33
CA TYR A 500 -28.92 -8.27 27.69
C TYR A 500 -28.44 -7.20 28.69
N CYS A 501 -27.17 -7.29 29.05
CA CYS A 501 -26.54 -6.38 29.98
C CYS A 501 -26.46 -4.97 29.36
N GLY A 502 -26.90 -3.96 30.09
CA GLY A 502 -26.77 -2.57 29.65
C GLY A 502 -25.30 -2.11 29.60
N PHE A 503 -24.92 -1.18 30.45
CA PHE A 503 -23.54 -0.70 30.52
C PHE A 503 -22.66 -1.64 31.35
N CYS A 504 -21.62 -2.20 30.75
CA CYS A 504 -20.59 -2.95 31.48
C CYS A 504 -19.36 -2.10 31.75
N ARG A 505 -18.85 -2.14 32.99
CA ARG A 505 -17.49 -1.64 33.29
C ARG A 505 -16.50 -2.76 33.04
N TRP A 506 -15.66 -2.59 32.02
CA TRP A 506 -14.56 -3.51 31.74
C TRP A 506 -13.31 -3.10 32.50
N THR A 507 -12.65 -4.06 33.15
CA THR A 507 -11.39 -3.87 33.87
C THR A 507 -10.33 -3.28 32.95
N GLY A 508 -9.95 -2.02 33.19
CA GLY A 508 -8.89 -1.30 32.47
C GLY A 508 -9.35 -0.07 31.67
N GLY A 509 -10.66 0.13 31.47
CA GLY A 509 -11.21 1.32 30.81
C GLY A 509 -11.89 2.25 31.81
N SER A 510 -11.58 3.55 31.77
CA SER A 510 -12.23 4.57 32.62
C SER A 510 -13.68 4.86 32.22
N ARG A 511 -14.13 4.35 31.05
CA ARG A 511 -15.49 4.57 30.53
C ARG A 511 -16.25 3.24 30.45
N PRO A 512 -17.52 3.20 30.90
CA PRO A 512 -18.37 2.05 30.66
C PRO A 512 -18.58 1.86 29.16
N VAL A 513 -18.58 0.60 28.71
CA VAL A 513 -18.84 0.21 27.31
C VAL A 513 -20.12 -0.63 27.32
N THR A 514 -21.02 -0.40 26.38
CA THR A 514 -22.24 -1.20 26.26
C THR A 514 -21.90 -2.61 25.78
N CYS A 515 -22.74 -3.59 26.11
CA CYS A 515 -22.60 -4.94 25.56
C CYS A 515 -22.60 -4.93 24.01
N ASP A 516 -23.34 -4.01 23.38
CA ASP A 516 -23.35 -3.78 21.93
C ASP A 516 -21.99 -3.32 21.40
N ALA A 517 -21.43 -2.24 21.95
CA ALA A 517 -20.16 -1.70 21.48
C ALA A 517 -19.02 -2.72 21.66
N ARG A 518 -19.16 -3.63 22.63
CA ARG A 518 -18.24 -4.74 22.82
C ARG A 518 -18.48 -5.86 21.81
N MET A 519 -19.71 -6.27 21.53
CA MET A 519 -20.00 -7.22 20.46
C MET A 519 -19.50 -6.70 19.12
N ASP A 520 -19.75 -5.44 18.80
CA ASP A 520 -19.25 -4.77 17.59
C ASP A 520 -17.72 -4.78 17.55
N TYR A 521 -17.06 -4.52 18.68
CA TYR A 521 -15.62 -4.65 18.78
C TYR A 521 -15.16 -6.10 18.56
N MET A 522 -15.84 -7.09 19.15
CA MET A 522 -15.46 -8.50 18.99
C MET A 522 -15.63 -8.97 17.55
N MET A 523 -16.77 -8.66 16.93
CA MET A 523 -17.07 -8.97 15.54
C MET A 523 -16.11 -8.25 14.59
N SER A 524 -15.82 -6.96 14.80
CA SER A 524 -14.91 -6.21 13.92
C SER A 524 -13.44 -6.57 14.12
N LYS A 525 -13.00 -6.76 15.37
CA LYS A 525 -11.59 -7.01 15.72
C LYS A 525 -11.20 -8.47 15.55
N TYR A 526 -12.05 -9.39 16.02
CA TYR A 526 -11.76 -10.82 16.07
C TYR A 526 -12.55 -11.62 15.03
N GLN A 527 -13.49 -11.00 14.31
CA GLN A 527 -14.22 -11.63 13.19
C GLN A 527 -14.98 -12.90 13.61
N VAL A 528 -15.47 -12.91 14.85
CA VAL A 528 -16.31 -13.96 15.42
C VAL A 528 -17.78 -13.74 15.05
N SER A 529 -18.60 -14.79 15.06
CA SER A 529 -20.04 -14.67 14.78
C SER A 529 -20.75 -13.83 15.85
N PRO A 530 -21.96 -13.30 15.57
CA PRO A 530 -22.76 -12.63 16.60
C PRO A 530 -22.94 -13.48 17.87
N GLU A 531 -23.14 -14.79 17.72
CA GLU A 531 -23.32 -15.74 18.83
C GLU A 531 -22.02 -15.93 19.62
N GLU A 532 -20.88 -16.12 18.95
CA GLU A 532 -19.57 -16.23 19.59
C GLU A 532 -19.18 -14.91 20.29
N ALA A 533 -19.42 -13.77 19.64
CA ALA A 533 -19.24 -12.45 20.23
C ALA A 533 -20.09 -12.28 21.47
N PHE A 534 -21.36 -12.66 21.39
CA PHE A 534 -22.32 -12.62 22.50
C PHE A 534 -21.86 -13.51 23.66
N MET A 535 -21.46 -14.76 23.41
CA MET A 535 -20.92 -15.65 24.42
C MET A 535 -19.70 -15.04 25.12
N HIS A 536 -18.76 -14.45 24.37
CA HIS A 536 -17.60 -13.76 24.94
C HIS A 536 -17.95 -12.50 25.76
N VAL A 537 -19.04 -11.81 25.41
CA VAL A 537 -19.54 -10.68 26.21
C VAL A 537 -20.18 -11.19 27.49
N MET A 538 -20.95 -12.26 27.42
CA MET A 538 -21.70 -12.82 28.54
C MET A 538 -20.86 -13.65 29.51
N GLU A 539 -19.74 -14.23 29.08
CA GLU A 539 -18.86 -15.03 29.94
C GLU A 539 -18.25 -14.24 31.11
N LYS A 540 -18.12 -12.91 30.99
CA LYS A 540 -17.57 -12.08 32.06
C LYS A 540 -18.62 -11.78 33.12
N GLU A 541 -18.32 -12.18 34.37
CA GLU A 541 -19.21 -12.04 35.52
C GLU A 541 -19.76 -10.62 35.72
N VAL A 542 -18.95 -9.59 35.47
CA VAL A 542 -19.35 -8.17 35.59
C VAL A 542 -20.48 -7.78 34.62
N CYS A 543 -20.67 -8.56 33.56
CA CYS A 543 -21.76 -8.39 32.59
C CYS A 543 -22.95 -9.32 32.82
N LYS A 544 -22.82 -10.38 33.62
CA LYS A 544 -23.95 -11.31 33.85
C LYS A 544 -25.07 -10.71 34.70
N HIS A 545 -24.77 -9.68 35.51
CA HIS A 545 -25.71 -9.12 36.50
C HIS A 545 -25.55 -7.61 36.68
N SER A 546 -25.75 -6.83 35.61
CA SER A 546 -26.00 -5.38 35.76
C SER A 546 -27.41 -5.15 36.30
N THR A 547 -27.69 -5.56 37.53
CA THR A 547 -28.77 -4.95 38.32
C THR A 547 -28.33 -3.53 38.66
N TYR A 548 -28.70 -2.57 37.81
CA TYR A 548 -28.64 -1.18 38.23
C TYR A 548 -29.80 -0.91 39.21
N LEU A 549 -29.38 -0.72 40.46
CA LEU A 549 -29.99 0.04 41.55
C LEU A 549 -31.03 1.11 41.11
N ASN A 550 -32.22 1.06 41.73
CA ASN A 550 -33.16 2.12 42.18
C ASN A 550 -33.53 3.28 41.21
N GLU A 551 -34.76 3.81 41.08
CA GLU A 551 -36.04 3.73 41.80
C GLU A 551 -37.12 4.36 40.88
N ARG A 552 -38.17 3.62 40.53
CA ARG A 552 -39.55 4.10 40.33
C ARG A 552 -40.44 2.87 40.10
N PRO A 553 -41.47 2.65 40.92
CA PRO A 553 -42.40 1.54 40.66
C PRO A 553 -43.13 1.81 39.35
N PRO A 554 -43.44 0.76 38.55
CA PRO A 554 -44.23 0.92 37.36
C PRO A 554 -45.64 1.40 37.73
N PRO A 555 -46.31 2.12 36.83
CA PRO A 555 -47.66 2.62 37.10
C PRO A 555 -48.63 1.48 37.42
N ALA A 556 -49.47 1.67 38.44
CA ALA A 556 -50.36 0.66 39.03
C ALA A 556 -51.31 -0.06 38.03
N HIS A 557 -51.49 0.47 36.82
CA HIS A 557 -52.32 -0.13 35.77
C HIS A 557 -51.67 -1.33 35.06
N ILE A 558 -50.35 -1.55 35.17
CA ILE A 558 -49.66 -2.68 34.53
C ILE A 558 -49.66 -3.94 35.42
N MET A 559 -49.78 -3.80 36.75
CA MET A 559 -49.86 -4.97 37.65
C MET A 559 -51.23 -5.65 37.68
N ALA A 560 -52.32 -4.97 37.30
CA ALA A 560 -53.65 -5.58 37.25
C ALA A 560 -53.77 -6.62 36.12
N ALA A 561 -53.19 -6.35 34.95
CA ALA A 561 -53.27 -7.26 33.80
C ALA A 561 -52.46 -8.55 33.97
N HIS A 562 -51.44 -8.55 34.83
CA HIS A 562 -50.56 -9.71 35.02
C HIS A 562 -51.05 -10.66 36.13
N MET A 563 -51.92 -10.20 37.03
CA MET A 563 -52.53 -11.02 38.09
C MET A 563 -53.76 -11.79 37.57
N ASP A 564 -54.57 -11.19 36.66
CA ASP A 564 -55.72 -11.87 36.04
C ASP A 564 -55.31 -13.00 35.06
N ALA A 565 -54.09 -12.94 34.52
CA ALA A 565 -53.54 -13.99 33.68
C ALA A 565 -53.06 -15.22 34.49
N LEU A 566 -52.71 -15.04 35.76
CA LEU A 566 -52.20 -16.11 36.62
C LEU A 566 -53.32 -16.82 37.42
N SER A 567 -54.50 -16.21 37.56
CA SER A 567 -55.66 -16.87 38.21
C SER A 567 -56.43 -17.81 37.28
N ASN A 568 -56.19 -17.76 35.96
CA ASN A 568 -56.94 -18.53 34.96
C ASN A 568 -56.15 -19.70 34.32
N ALA A 569 -54.95 -20.01 34.81
CA ALA A 569 -54.17 -21.13 34.29
C ALA A 569 -54.71 -22.48 34.83
N PRO A 570 -55.01 -23.46 33.97
CA PRO A 570 -55.48 -24.78 34.39
C PRO A 570 -54.37 -25.55 35.13
N LYS A 571 -54.72 -26.15 36.28
CA LYS A 571 -53.79 -26.97 37.07
C LYS A 571 -53.39 -28.25 36.30
N PRO A 572 -52.12 -28.66 36.33
CA PRO A 572 -51.67 -29.90 35.72
C PRO A 572 -52.26 -31.12 36.45
N PRO A 573 -52.52 -32.24 35.73
CA PRO A 573 -53.00 -33.47 36.35
C PRO A 573 -51.89 -34.10 37.20
N ASN A 574 -52.28 -34.66 38.34
CA ASN A 574 -51.37 -35.37 39.24
C ASN A 574 -50.83 -36.63 38.56
N PRO A 575 -49.52 -36.93 38.71
CA PRO A 575 -48.92 -38.13 38.14
C PRO A 575 -49.33 -39.41 38.91
N PRO A 576 -49.33 -40.58 38.24
CA PRO A 576 -49.55 -41.87 38.88
C PRO A 576 -48.39 -42.31 39.78
#